data_AF-A0A9E5FF04-F1
#
_entry.id   AF-A0A9E5FF04-F1
#
_cell.length_a   1.000
_cell.length_b   1.000
_cell.length_c   1.000
_cell.angle_alpha   90.00
_cell.angle_beta   90.00
_cell.angle_gamma   90.00
#
_symmetry.space_group_name_H-M   'P 1'
#
loop_
_entity.id
_entity.type
_entity.pdbx_description
1 polymer ?
#
loop_
_entity_poly.entity_id
_entity_poly.type
_entity_poly.pdbx_seq_one_letter_code
_entity_poly.pdbx_strand_id
1 'polypeptide(L)'
;MGPEAAPEARRAANRRKVREHRQRLRTQGMRPIQIWVPDVHAPEFAAEARRQCLLANASEEGAEIQAFIDSVYEWPDDEYSQ
;
A
#
# COMPACT_ATOMS: atom_id res chain seq x y z
N MET A 1 -19.75 -30.19 17.01
CA MET A 1 -18.77 -29.32 16.32
C MET A 1 -19.01 -27.90 16.80
N GLY A 2 -18.13 -27.38 17.64
CA GLY A 2 -18.35 -26.11 18.35
C GLY A 2 -18.21 -24.85 17.47
N PRO A 3 -18.71 -23.70 17.92
CA PRO A 3 -18.70 -22.42 17.20
C PRO A 3 -17.29 -21.87 16.88
N GLU A 4 -16.25 -22.50 17.42
CA GLU A 4 -14.83 -22.16 17.25
C GLU A 4 -14.26 -22.52 15.87
N ALA A 5 -14.90 -23.47 15.16
CA ALA A 5 -14.45 -23.89 13.82
C ALA A 5 -14.59 -22.78 12.74
N ALA A 6 -15.58 -21.89 12.87
CA ALA A 6 -15.84 -20.85 11.88
C ALA A 6 -14.83 -19.68 11.91
N PRO A 7 -14.43 -19.14 13.08
CA PRO A 7 -13.33 -18.19 13.20
C PRO A 7 -12.00 -18.71 12.65
N GLU A 8 -11.67 -19.98 12.93
CA GLU A 8 -10.43 -20.58 12.45
C GLU A 8 -10.40 -20.76 10.94
N ALA A 9 -11.50 -21.24 10.35
CA ALA A 9 -11.65 -21.35 8.90
C ALA A 9 -11.47 -19.99 8.20
N ARG A 10 -12.03 -18.91 8.77
CA ARG A 10 -11.85 -17.53 8.26
C ARG A 10 -10.39 -17.06 8.32
N ARG A 11 -9.70 -17.30 9.44
CA ARG A 11 -8.27 -16.96 9.58
C ARG A 11 -7.42 -17.74 8.59
N ALA A 12 -7.69 -19.04 8.38
CA ALA A 12 -7.00 -19.87 7.41
C ALA A 12 -7.21 -19.38 5.97
N ALA A 13 -8.45 -19.00 5.61
CA ALA A 13 -8.75 -18.43 4.31
C ALA A 13 -8.03 -17.09 4.07
N ASN A 14 -7.97 -16.21 5.09
CA ASN A 14 -7.23 -14.95 4.99
C ASN A 14 -5.73 -15.18 4.80
N ARG A 15 -5.12 -16.07 5.59
CA ARG A 15 -3.69 -16.45 5.43
C ARG A 15 -3.38 -16.95 4.03
N ARG A 16 -4.27 -17.78 3.45
CA ARG A 16 -4.11 -18.28 2.08
C ARG A 16 -4.13 -17.14 1.05
N LYS A 17 -5.13 -16.25 1.11
CA LYS A 17 -5.23 -15.09 0.22
C LYS A 17 -4.00 -14.18 0.29
N VAL A 18 -3.52 -13.89 1.50
CA VAL A 18 -2.31 -13.08 1.70
C VAL A 18 -1.07 -13.77 1.12
N ARG A 19 -0.97 -15.10 1.25
CA ARG A 19 0.14 -15.88 0.68
C ARG A 19 0.14 -15.85 -0.85
N GLU A 20 -1.02 -16.09 -1.47
CA GLU A 20 -1.19 -16.06 -2.94
C GLU A 20 -0.86 -14.67 -3.50
N HIS A 21 -1.36 -13.62 -2.87
CA HIS A 21 -1.06 -12.24 -3.27
C HIS A 21 0.44 -11.93 -3.19
N ARG A 22 1.11 -12.30 -2.08
CA ARG A 22 2.57 -12.12 -1.94
C ARG A 22 3.37 -12.98 -2.92
N GLN A 23 2.87 -14.14 -3.35
CA GLN A 23 3.53 -14.95 -4.38
C GLN A 23 3.47 -14.26 -5.74
N ARG A 24 2.31 -13.72 -6.12
CA ARG A 24 2.15 -12.96 -7.37
C ARG A 24 3.09 -11.76 -7.43
N LEU A 25 3.15 -10.97 -6.36
CA LEU A 25 4.07 -9.82 -6.25
C LEU A 25 5.54 -10.23 -6.36
N ARG A 26 5.93 -11.37 -5.77
CA ARG A 26 7.30 -11.88 -5.89
C ARG A 26 7.64 -12.32 -7.31
N THR A 27 6.70 -12.95 -8.02
CA THR A 27 6.89 -13.31 -9.44
C THR A 27 7.05 -12.06 -10.31
N GLN A 28 6.40 -10.95 -9.96
CA GLN A 28 6.59 -9.64 -10.60
C GLN A 28 7.89 -8.92 -10.17
N GLY A 29 8.78 -9.58 -9.41
CA GLY A 29 10.04 -9.01 -8.94
C GLY A 29 9.92 -8.05 -7.73
N MET A 30 8.72 -7.90 -7.16
CA MET A 30 8.50 -7.01 -6.01
C MET A 30 8.85 -7.72 -4.70
N ARG A 31 9.43 -6.97 -3.76
CA ARG A 31 9.70 -7.44 -2.39
C ARG A 31 8.85 -6.67 -1.37
N PRO A 32 8.18 -7.36 -0.42
CA PRO A 32 7.48 -6.67 0.65
C PRO A 32 8.49 -6.05 1.63
N ILE A 33 8.32 -4.77 1.94
CA ILE A 33 9.01 -4.10 3.05
C ILE A 33 8.00 -3.80 4.15
N GLN A 34 8.43 -3.90 5.41
CA GLN A 34 7.63 -3.47 6.56
C GLN A 34 8.28 -2.22 7.12
N ILE A 35 7.52 -1.14 7.16
CA ILE A 35 7.93 0.14 7.73
C ILE A 35 6.97 0.49 8.86
N TRP A 36 7.51 1.11 9.90
CA TRP A 36 6.69 1.71 10.94
C TRP A 36 6.33 3.12 10.49
N VAL A 37 5.03 3.41 10.50
CA VAL A 37 4.48 4.73 10.16
C VAL A 37 3.83 5.34 11.40
N PRO A 38 3.68 6.67 11.46
CA PRO A 38 2.89 7.31 12.52
C PRO A 38 1.47 6.75 12.57
N ASP A 39 0.87 6.75 13.76
CA ASP A 39 -0.50 6.28 13.93
C ASP A 39 -1.48 7.18 13.17
N VAL A 40 -2.08 6.62 12.11
CA VAL A 40 -3.02 7.31 11.24
C VAL A 40 -4.38 7.56 11.90
N HIS A 41 -4.66 6.90 13.03
CA HIS A 41 -5.88 7.07 13.80
C HIS A 41 -5.76 8.10 14.92
N ALA A 42 -4.55 8.60 15.20
CA ALA A 42 -4.36 9.70 16.13
C ALA A 42 -5.09 10.95 15.62
N PRO A 43 -5.84 11.68 16.48
CA PRO A 43 -6.62 12.84 16.04
C PRO A 43 -5.75 13.95 15.44
N GLU A 44 -4.47 14.04 15.82
CA GLU A 44 -3.51 15.00 15.30
C GLU A 44 -2.95 14.62 13.92
N PHE A 45 -3.07 13.35 13.51
CA PHE A 45 -2.48 12.85 12.27
C PHE A 45 -3.01 13.60 11.05
N ALA A 46 -4.33 13.85 11.00
CA ALA A 46 -4.93 14.56 9.88
C ALA A 46 -4.36 15.99 9.73
N ALA A 47 -4.08 16.66 10.85
CA ALA A 47 -3.50 18.01 10.84
C ALA A 47 -2.05 17.99 10.35
N GLU A 48 -1.23 17.05 10.84
CA GLU A 48 0.18 16.94 10.42
C GLU A 48 0.30 16.44 8.98
N ALA A 49 -0.52 15.47 8.57
CA ALA A 49 -0.59 15.02 7.17
C ALA A 49 -0.92 16.20 6.24
N ARG A 50 -1.92 17.02 6.60
CA ARG A 50 -2.23 18.23 5.84
C ARG A 50 -1.05 19.20 5.78
N ARG A 51 -0.39 19.45 6.91
CA ARG A 51 0.78 20.36 6.99
C ARG A 51 1.92 19.87 6.08
N GLN A 52 2.24 18.59 6.14
CA GLN A 52 3.31 17.96 5.36
C GLN A 52 2.98 17.95 3.87
N CYS A 53 1.74 17.64 3.48
CA CYS A 53 1.31 17.71 2.08
C CYS A 53 1.48 19.12 1.50
N LEU A 54 1.15 20.16 2.26
CA LEU A 54 1.33 21.55 1.81
C LEU A 54 2.82 21.90 1.63
N LEU A 55 3.69 21.44 2.53
CA LEU A 55 5.14 21.64 2.40
C LEU A 55 5.70 20.91 1.18
N ALA A 56 5.31 19.66 0.97
CA ALA A 56 5.72 18.87 -0.19
C ALA A 56 5.23 19.49 -1.51
N ASN A 57 3.99 20.00 -1.54
CA ASN A 57 3.45 20.67 -2.73
C ASN A 57 4.12 22.01 -3.03
N ALA A 58 4.68 22.68 -2.01
CA ALA A 58 5.40 23.93 -2.16
C ALA A 58 6.90 23.76 -2.43
N SER A 59 7.42 22.52 -2.43
CA SER A 59 8.82 22.22 -2.71
C SER A 59 9.15 22.49 -4.17
N GLU A 60 10.27 23.18 -4.40
CA GLU A 60 10.78 23.49 -5.75
C GLU A 60 11.18 22.22 -6.50
N GLU A 61 11.65 21.21 -5.77
CA GLU A 61 12.04 19.90 -6.28
C GLU A 61 10.84 19.06 -6.76
N GLY A 62 9.60 19.41 -6.37
CA GLY A 62 8.40 18.65 -6.68
C GLY A 62 8.19 18.45 -8.18
N ALA A 63 8.46 19.49 -8.99
CA ALA A 63 8.32 19.41 -10.44
C ALA A 63 9.36 18.47 -11.08
N GLU A 64 10.60 18.50 -10.60
CA GLU A 64 11.67 17.62 -11.09
C GLU A 64 11.42 16.16 -10.72
N ILE A 65 10.96 15.92 -9.49
CA ILE A 65 10.59 14.57 -9.02
C ILE A 65 9.42 14.03 -9.84
N GLN A 66 8.39 14.84 -10.09
CA GLN A 66 7.24 14.42 -10.90
C GLN A 66 7.67 14.11 -12.34
N ALA A 67 8.49 14.97 -12.96
CA ALA A 67 9.00 14.74 -14.31
C ALA A 67 9.85 13.45 -14.39
N PHE A 68 10.66 13.17 -13.36
CA PHE A 68 11.40 11.90 -13.28
C PHE A 68 10.45 10.71 -13.20
N ILE A 69 9.44 10.74 -12.33
CA ILE A 69 8.45 9.66 -12.18
C ILE A 69 7.73 9.42 -13.50
N ASP A 70 7.23 10.47 -14.14
CA ASP A 70 6.52 10.38 -15.43
C ASP A 70 7.40 9.79 -16.54
N SER A 71 8.73 10.02 -16.49
CA SER A 71 9.67 9.48 -17.46
C SER A 71 9.98 7.98 -17.30
N VAL A 72 9.78 7.43 -16.10
CA VAL A 72 10.12 6.02 -15.78
C VAL A 72 8.89 5.14 -15.54
N TYR A 73 7.73 5.75 -15.28
CA TYR A 73 6.52 5.03 -14.90
C TYR A 73 5.60 4.80 -16.11
N GLU A 74 5.52 3.56 -16.55
CA GLU A 74 4.52 3.10 -17.52
C GLU A 74 3.33 2.51 -16.73
N TRP A 75 2.15 3.12 -16.85
CA TRP A 75 0.94 2.57 -16.22
C TRP A 75 0.67 1.19 -16.83
N PRO A 76 0.55 0.11 -16.03
CA PRO A 76 0.21 -1.19 -16.59
C PRO A 76 -1.18 -1.08 -17.21
N ASP A 77 -1.31 -1.39 -18.51
CA ASP A 77 -2.60 -1.50 -19.19
C ASP A 77 -3.56 -2.32 -18.32
N ASP A 78 -4.82 -1.86 -18.22
CA ASP A 78 -5.88 -2.39 -17.34
C ASP A 78 -6.15 -3.90 -17.56
N GLU A 79 -5.28 -4.77 -17.05
CA GLU A 79 -5.46 -6.24 -17.03
C GLU A 79 -6.21 -6.73 -15.78
N TYR A 80 -6.67 -5.82 -14.90
CA TYR A 80 -7.37 -6.16 -13.66
C TYR A 80 -8.83 -5.67 -13.59
N SER A 81 -9.48 -5.45 -14.73
CA SER A 81 -10.94 -5.29 -14.79
C SER A 81 -11.63 -6.62 -15.10
N GLN A 82 -11.57 -7.59 -14.17
CA GLN A 82 -12.50 -8.73 -14.09
C GLN A 82 -12.77 -9.13 -12.64
#